data_AF-A0A534A2X5-F1
#
_entry.id   AF-A0A534A2X5-F1
#
_cell.length_a   1.000
_cell.length_b   1.000
_cell.length_c   1.000
_cell.angle_alpha   90.00
_cell.angle_beta   90.00
_cell.angle_gamma   90.00
#
_symmetry.space_group_name_H-M   'P 1'
#
loop_
_entity.id
_entity.type
_entity.pdbx_description
1 polymer ?
#
loop_
_entity_poly.entity_id
_entity_poly.type
_entity_poly.pdbx_seq_one_letter_code
_entity_poly.pdbx_strand_id
1 'polypeptide(L)' 'MTLLSLLAAACADLRYLAHVAHGQLALARAREPLERVIAAPTSDPKLATRLKLAQEARRFASTQLGLPANASYTSYVD' A
#
# COMPACT_ATOMS: atom_id res chain seq x y z
N MET A 1 -33.12 19.38 20.34
CA MET A 1 -31.77 18.88 20.72
C MET A 1 -31.27 17.74 19.81
N THR A 2 -32.14 17.01 19.12
CA THR A 2 -31.78 15.86 18.26
C THR A 2 -31.14 16.25 16.92
N LEU A 3 -31.56 17.36 16.31
CA LEU A 3 -31.05 17.81 15.00
C LEU A 3 -29.57 18.20 15.07
N LEU A 4 -29.16 18.87 16.15
CA LEU A 4 -27.77 19.30 16.36
C LEU A 4 -26.80 18.11 16.50
N SER A 5 -27.24 17.04 17.17
CA SER A 5 -26.47 15.80 17.31
C SER A 5 -26.24 15.10 15.96
N LEU A 6 -27.21 15.16 15.05
CA LEU A 6 -27.10 14.54 13.72
C LEU A 6 -26.10 15.27 12.81
N LEU A 7 -26.10 16.61 12.84
CA LEU A 7 -25.14 17.41 12.06
C LEU A 7 -23.71 17.23 12.58
N ALA A 8 -23.53 17.11 13.90
CA ALA A 8 -22.21 16.85 14.49
C ALA A 8 -21.67 15.47 14.11
N ALA A 9 -22.53 14.45 14.05
CA ALA A 9 -22.16 13.10 13.59
C ALA A 9 -21.73 13.11 12.11
N ALA A 10 -22.52 13.73 11.23
CA ALA A 10 -22.18 13.83 9.80
C ALA A 10 -20.86 14.57 9.54
N CYS A 11 -20.53 15.59 10.33
CA CYS A 11 -19.26 16.30 10.23
C CYS A 11 -18.07 15.43 10.71
N ALA A 12 -18.28 14.62 11.75
CA ALA A 12 -17.29 13.66 12.22
C ALA A 12 -17.00 12.58 11.16
N ASP A 13 -18.03 12.07 10.48
CA ASP A 13 -17.88 11.11 9.39
C ASP A 13 -17.15 11.71 8.18
N LEU A 14 -17.49 12.94 7.79
CA LEU A 14 -16.83 13.63 6.68
C LEU A 14 -15.34 13.86 6.98
N ARG A 15 -15.02 14.31 8.19
CA ARG A 15 -13.65 14.51 8.64
C ARG A 15 -12.89 13.18 8.69
N TYR A 16 -13.52 12.10 9.15
CA TYR A 16 -12.92 10.78 9.17
C TYR A 16 -12.63 10.25 7.77
N LEU A 17 -13.59 10.34 6.85
CA LEU A 17 -13.41 9.91 5.46
C LEU A 17 -12.33 10.74 4.75
N ALA A 18 -12.33 12.05 4.95
CA ALA A 18 -11.27 12.92 4.44
C ALA A 18 -9.89 12.53 4.98
N HIS A 19 -9.79 12.18 6.26
CA HIS A 19 -8.54 11.70 6.87
C HIS A 19 -8.06 10.38 6.26
N VAL A 20 -8.94 9.38 6.12
CA VAL A 20 -8.61 8.08 5.49
C VAL A 20 -8.21 8.27 4.04
N ALA A 21 -8.95 9.07 3.27
CA ALA A 21 -8.65 9.36 1.88
C ALA A 21 -7.29 10.06 1.73
N HIS A 22 -6.98 11.01 2.63
CA HIS A 22 -5.68 11.66 2.67
C HIS A 22 -4.54 10.66 2.90
N GLY A 23 -4.69 9.76 3.89
CA GLY A 23 -3.70 8.72 4.16
C GLY A 23 -3.50 7.76 2.99
N GLN A 24 -4.59 7.29 2.38
CA GLN A 24 -4.52 6.42 1.20
C GLN A 24 -3.83 7.12 0.03
N LEU A 25 -4.12 8.40 -0.20
CA LEU A 25 -3.49 9.18 -1.26
C LEU A 25 -1.99 9.43 -1.00
N ALA A 26 -1.61 9.66 0.26
CA ALA A 26 -0.21 9.80 0.65
C ALA A 26 0.57 8.51 0.34
N LEU A 27 0.03 7.35 0.74
CA LEU A 27 0.63 6.05 0.42
C LEU A 27 0.67 5.82 -1.09
N ALA A 28 -0.42 6.09 -1.81
CA ALA A 28 -0.49 5.88 -3.25
C ALA A 28 0.56 6.69 -4.03
N ARG A 29 0.84 7.92 -3.57
CA ARG A 29 1.85 8.81 -4.19
C ARG A 29 3.28 8.43 -3.82
N ALA A 30 3.51 7.88 -2.63
CA ALA A 30 4.83 7.48 -2.15
C ALA A 30 5.27 6.08 -2.63
N ARG A 31 4.40 5.32 -3.31
CA ARG A 31 4.72 3.97 -3.82
C ARG A 31 5.84 4.01 -4.85
N GLU A 32 6.81 3.15 -4.64
CA GLU A 32 7.90 2.89 -5.58
C GLU A 32 7.87 1.43 -6.09
N PRO A 33 8.20 1.18 -7.38
CA PRO A 33 8.37 -0.17 -7.89
C PRO A 33 9.44 -0.94 -7.12
N LEU A 34 9.18 -2.21 -6.78
CA LEU A 34 10.10 -3.02 -6.01
C LEU A 34 11.49 -3.11 -6.65
N GLU A 35 11.57 -3.17 -7.99
CA GLU A 35 12.81 -3.27 -8.74
C GLU A 35 13.70 -2.04 -8.50
N ARG A 36 13.09 -0.85 -8.41
CA ARG A 36 13.80 0.41 -8.12
C ARG A 36 14.34 0.40 -6.69
N VAL A 37 13.51 0.01 -5.72
CA VAL A 37 13.91 -0.06 -4.31
C VAL A 37 15.02 -1.10 -4.10
N ILE A 38 14.93 -2.27 -4.73
CA ILE A 38 15.97 -3.30 -4.59
C ILE A 38 17.30 -2.88 -5.23
N ALA A 39 17.25 -2.12 -6.34
CA ALA A 39 18.44 -1.66 -7.05
C ALA A 39 19.06 -0.40 -6.43
N ALA A 40 18.34 0.31 -5.57
CA ALA A 40 18.82 1.54 -4.97
C ALA A 40 19.99 1.26 -3.99
N PRO A 41 21.15 1.91 -4.14
CA PRO A 41 22.30 1.74 -3.24
C PRO A 41 22.01 2.14 -1.78
N THR A 42 21.00 2.99 -1.60
CA THR A 42 20.57 3.54 -0.31
C THR A 42 19.62 2.61 0.46
N SER A 43 19.15 1.52 -0.16
CA SER A 43 18.20 0.61 0.48
C SER A 43 18.89 -0.33 1.46
N ASP A 44 18.26 -0.56 2.61
CA ASP A 44 18.74 -1.53 3.61
C ASP A 44 18.90 -2.93 2.95
N PRO A 45 20.10 -3.54 3.00
CA PRO A 45 20.33 -4.87 2.45
C PRO A 45 19.34 -5.94 2.96
N LYS A 46 18.88 -5.81 4.21
CA LYS A 46 17.89 -6.73 4.79
C LYS A 46 16.52 -6.54 4.17
N LEU A 47 16.11 -5.29 3.92
CA LEU A 47 14.89 -4.97 3.19
C LEU A 47 14.96 -5.52 1.77
N ALA A 48 16.04 -5.22 1.04
CA ALA A 48 16.24 -5.69 -0.34
C ALA A 48 16.15 -7.23 -0.43
N THR A 49 16.73 -7.95 0.53
CA THR A 49 16.65 -9.42 0.60
C THR A 49 15.20 -9.90 0.77
N ARG A 50 14.44 -9.28 1.67
CA ARG A 50 13.02 -9.63 1.88
C ARG A 50 12.16 -9.33 0.66
N LEU A 51 12.40 -8.20 -0.01
CA LEU A 51 11.66 -7.81 -1.21
C LEU A 51 11.96 -8.75 -2.38
N LYS A 52 13.21 -9.21 -2.54
CA LYS A 52 13.57 -10.25 -3.52
C LYS A 52 12.79 -11.56 -3.27
N LEU A 53 12.75 -12.01 -2.02
CA LEU A 53 12.00 -13.22 -1.65
C LEU A 53 10.50 -13.07 -1.95
N ALA A 54 9.91 -11.90 -1.67
CA ALA A 54 8.51 -11.63 -2.00
C ALA A 54 8.23 -11.69 -3.51
N GLN A 55 9.15 -11.16 -4.35
CA GLN A 55 9.03 -11.28 -5.81
C GLN A 55 9.09 -12.72 -6.31
N GLU A 56 9.99 -13.53 -5.73
CA GLU A 56 10.12 -14.95 -6.06
C GLU A 56 8.85 -15.71 -5.68
N ALA A 57 8.32 -15.47 -4.48
CA ALA A 57 7.07 -16.07 -4.03
C ALA A 57 5.88 -15.69 -4.93
N ARG A 58 5.76 -14.42 -5.32
CA ARG A 58 4.75 -13.96 -6.30
C ARG A 58 4.90 -14.69 -7.63
N ARG A 59 6.12 -14.80 -8.15
CA ARG A 59 6.40 -15.48 -9.42
C ARG A 59 6.01 -16.96 -9.35
N PHE A 60 6.37 -17.64 -8.25
CA PHE A 60 5.96 -19.01 -8.01
C PHE A 60 4.43 -19.14 -7.98
N ALA A 61 3.74 -18.26 -7.25
CA ALA A 61 2.28 -18.29 -7.16
C ALA A 61 1.60 -18.12 -8.53
N SER A 62 2.07 -17.21 -9.37
CA SER A 62 1.50 -17.02 -10.71
C SER A 62 1.88 -18.13 -11.69
N THR A 63 3.11 -18.63 -11.65
CA THR A 63 3.62 -19.58 -12.66
C THR A 63 3.34 -21.04 -12.32
N GLN A 64 3.36 -21.41 -11.04
CA GLN A 64 3.23 -22.79 -10.58
C GLN A 64 1.87 -23.07 -9.95
N LEU A 65 1.28 -22.10 -9.24
CA LEU A 65 -0.03 -22.27 -8.60
C LEU A 65 -1.20 -21.75 -9.43
N GLY A 66 -0.92 -21.14 -10.60
CA GLY A 66 -1.95 -20.61 -11.50
C GLY A 66 -2.71 -19.40 -10.93
N LEU A 67 -2.17 -18.70 -9.93
CA LEU A 67 -2.83 -17.50 -9.41
C LEU A 67 -2.72 -16.34 -10.42
N PRO A 68 -3.70 -15.42 -10.46
CA PRO A 68 -3.67 -14.29 -11.37
C PRO A 68 -2.40 -13.43 -11.20
N ALA A 69 -1.74 -13.10 -12.31
CA ALA A 69 -0.57 -12.21 -12.33
C ALA A 69 -0.97 -10.72 -12.21
N ASN A 70 -1.57 -10.36 -11.07
CA ASN A 70 -2.01 -8.99 -10.78
C ASN A 70 -0.88 -8.10 -10.25
N ALA A 71 -1.19 -6.84 -9.94
CA ALA A 71 -0.24 -5.87 -9.39
C ALA A 71 0.03 -6.03 -7.88
N SER A 72 -0.46 -7.08 -7.24
CA SER A 72 -0.18 -7.31 -5.81
C SER A 72 1.30 -7.59 -5.59
N TYR A 73 1.87 -7.00 -4.54
CA TYR A 73 3.27 -7.18 -4.13
C TYR A 73 4.30 -6.72 -5.18
N THR A 74 3.98 -5.73 -6.03
CA THR A 74 4.92 -5.15 -7.02
C THR A 74 5.43 -3.75 -6.67
N SER A 75 4.89 -3.12 -5.62
CA SER A 75 5.34 -1.80 -5.13
C SER A 75 5.56 -1.77 -3.61
N TYR A 76 6.44 -0.89 -3.14
CA TYR A 76 6.79 -0.67 -1.74
C TYR A 76 6.58 0.80 -1.35
N VAL A 77 6.25 1.05 -0.08
CA VAL A 77 6.22 2.37 0.58
C VAL A 77 6.87 2.17 1.94
N ASP A 78 7.71 3.12 2.34
CA ASP A 78 8.32 3.13 3.68
C ASP A 78 7.38 3.72 4.75
#